data_AF-A0A0A5G8P5-F1
#
_entry.id   AF-A0A0A5G8P5-F1
#
_cell.length_a   1.000
_cell.length_b   1.000
_cell.length_c   1.000
_cell.angle_alpha   90.00
_cell.angle_beta   90.00
_cell.angle_gamma   90.00
#
_symmetry.space_group_name_H-M   'P 1'
#
loop_
_entity.id
_entity.type
_entity.pdbx_description
1 polymer ?
#
loop_
_entity_poly.entity_id
_entity_poly.type
_entity_poly.pdbx_seq_one_letter_code
_entity_poly.pdbx_strand_id
1 'polypeptide(L)' 'MSAIISSLIYLFILFGASTLLFSALISLWHTDEPVIAYLLSLIVVQLLLNTFGDLRKRKKES' A
#
# COMPACT_ATOMS: atom_id res chain seq x y z
N MET A 1 -5.80 -22.78 3.81
CA MET A 1 -6.07 -22.31 2.43
C MET A 1 -6.62 -20.89 2.37
N SER A 2 -7.68 -20.52 3.11
CA SER A 2 -8.25 -19.15 3.09
C SER A 2 -7.28 -18.01 3.49
N ALA A 3 -6.43 -18.22 4.51
CA ALA A 3 -5.46 -17.21 4.95
C ALA A 3 -4.37 -16.91 3.91
N ILE A 4 -3.90 -17.94 3.19
CA ILE A 4 -2.89 -17.82 2.14
C ILE A 4 -3.45 -17.00 0.97
N ILE A 5 -4.69 -17.27 0.57
CA ILE A 5 -5.39 -16.54 -0.50
C ILE A 5 -5.61 -15.08 -0.08
N SER A 6 -6.03 -14.83 1.16
CA SER A 6 -6.18 -13.46 1.67
C SER A 6 -4.86 -12.70 1.69
N SER A 7 -3.75 -13.37 2.06
CA SER A 7 -2.42 -12.78 2.04
C SER A 7 -1.93 -12.48 0.62
N LEU A 8 -2.24 -13.36 -0.34
CA LEU A 8 -1.92 -13.16 -1.77
C LEU A 8 -2.68 -11.96 -2.35
N ILE A 9 -3.97 -11.83 -2.03
CA ILE A 9 -4.79 -10.69 -2.45
C ILE A 9 -4.26 -9.41 -1.82
N TYR A 10 -3.89 -9.44 -0.53
CA TYR A 10 -3.29 -8.28 0.14
C TYR A 10 -1.99 -7.84 -0.54
N LEU A 11 -1.10 -8.78 -0.86
CA LEU A 11 0.13 -8.50 -1.59
C LEU A 11 -0.16 -7.89 -2.97
N PHE A 12 -1.15 -8.42 -3.68
CA PHE A 12 -1.54 -7.89 -5.00
C PHE A 12 -2.06 -6.46 -4.91
N ILE A 13 -2.92 -6.16 -3.93
CA ILE A 13 -3.44 -4.81 -3.67
C ILE A 13 -2.31 -3.87 -3.24
N LEU A 14 -1.42 -4.30 -2.35
CA LEU A 14 -0.27 -3.53 -1.90
C LEU A 14 0.62 -3.14 -3.08
N PHE A 15 0.95 -4.10 -3.95
CA PHE A 15 1.80 -3.87 -5.12
C PHE A 15 1.12 -2.94 -6.13
N GLY A 16 -0.17 -3.15 -6.41
CA GLY A 16 -0.94 -2.32 -7.32
C GLY A 16 -1.09 -0.88 -6.83
N ALA A 17 -1.49 -0.71 -5.56
CA ALA A 17 -1.66 0.61 -4.96
C ALA A 17 -0.32 1.36 -4.84
N SER A 18 0.76 0.69 -4.45
CA SER A 18 2.10 1.30 -4.38
C SER A 18 2.59 1.75 -5.76
N THR A 19 2.36 0.95 -6.80
CA THR A 19 2.75 1.30 -8.18
C THR A 19 1.95 2.47 -8.72
N LEU A 20 0.64 2.52 -8.46
CA LEU A 20 -0.20 3.66 -8.84
C LEU A 20 0.22 4.94 -8.12
N LEU A 21 0.48 4.86 -6.81
CA LEU A 21 0.92 6.00 -6.01
C LEU A 21 2.26 6.54 -6.52
N PHE A 22 3.21 5.65 -6.80
CA PHE A 22 4.51 6.01 -7.34
C PHE A 22 4.42 6.64 -8.73
N SER A 23 3.61 6.08 -9.62
CA SER A 23 3.38 6.64 -10.96
C SER A 23 2.77 8.03 -10.88
N ALA A 24 1.80 8.24 -9.98
CA ALA A 24 1.21 9.55 -9.72
C ALA A 24 2.25 10.54 -9.17
N LEU A 25 3.12 10.11 -8.24
CA LEU A 25 4.19 10.95 -7.70
C LEU A 25 5.19 11.37 -8.77
N ILE A 26 5.68 10.43 -9.59
CA ILE A 26 6.61 10.73 -10.69
C ILE A 26 5.98 11.66 -11.74
N SER A 27 4.68 11.47 -12.00
CA SER A 27 3.96 12.32 -12.95
C SER A 27 3.80 13.76 -12.45
N LEU A 28 3.73 13.96 -11.13
CA LEU A 28 3.55 15.28 -10.53
C LEU A 28 4.88 15.97 -10.19
N TRP A 29 5.90 15.19 -9.83
CA TRP A 29 7.19 15.68 -9.38
C TRP A 29 8.33 14.84 -9.97
N HIS A 30 9.09 15.43 -10.89
CA HIS A 30 10.28 14.79 -11.43
C HIS A 30 11.32 14.68 -10.31
N THR A 31 11.60 13.45 -9.87
CA THR A 31 12.53 13.14 -8.78
C THR A 31 13.78 12.48 -9.36
N ASP A 32 14.95 13.03 -9.05
CA ASP A 32 16.25 12.50 -9.50
C ASP A 32 16.56 11.10 -8.93
N GLU A 33 15.95 10.73 -7.79
CA GLU A 33 16.11 9.44 -7.11
C GLU A 33 14.81 8.61 -7.08
N PRO A 34 14.37 8.03 -8.21
CA PRO A 34 13.09 7.33 -8.33
C PRO A 34 12.96 6.12 -7.41
N VAL A 35 14.08 5.48 -7.04
CA VAL A 35 14.07 4.31 -6.14
C VAL A 35 13.61 4.70 -4.73
N ILE A 36 14.05 5.85 -4.22
CA ILE A 36 13.69 6.34 -2.89
C ILE A 36 12.20 6.69 -2.85
N ALA A 37 11.72 7.39 -3.88
CA ALA A 37 10.29 7.71 -4.01
C ALA A 37 9.40 6.46 -4.10
N TYR A 38 9.88 5.38 -4.74
CA TYR A 38 9.16 4.11 -4.79
C TYR A 38 9.08 3.45 -3.40
N LEU A 39 10.22 3.36 -2.70
CA LEU A 39 10.27 2.80 -1.34
C LEU A 39 9.37 3.59 -0.38
N LEU A 40 9.38 4.92 -0.47
CA LEU A 40 8.54 5.78 0.34
C LEU A 40 7.05 5.57 0.04
N SER A 41 6.70 5.45 -1.25
CA SER A 41 5.34 5.12 -1.70
C SER A 41 4.87 3.78 -1.12
N LEU A 42 5.75 2.77 -1.12
CA LEU A 42 5.47 1.45 -0.59
C LEU A 42 5.22 1.48 0.93
N ILE A 43 6.06 2.19 1.68
CA ILE A 43 5.89 2.37 3.13
C ILE A 43 4.56 3.07 3.42
N VAL A 44 4.24 4.15 2.69
CA VAL A 44 3.00 4.91 2.86
C VAL A 44 1.76 4.04 2.61
N VAL A 45 1.74 3.29 1.50
CA VAL A 45 0.62 2.39 1.18
C VAL A 45 0.51 1.27 2.21
N GLN A 46 1.64 0.73 2.67
CA GLN A 46 1.64 -0.30 3.72
C GLN A 46 1.07 0.24 5.05
N LEU A 47 1.45 1.46 5.45
CA LEU A 47 0.92 2.10 6.65
C LEU A 47 -0.59 2.37 6.55
N LEU A 48 -1.04 2.85 5.38
CA LEU A 48 -2.46 3.08 5.09
C LEU A 48 -3.26 1.79 5.19
N LEU A 49 -2.81 0.74 4.52
CA LEU A 49 -3.48 -0.56 4.56
C LEU A 49 -3.51 -1.16 5.96
N ASN A 50 -2.42 -1.03 6.72
CA ASN A 50 -2.38 -1.47 8.12
C ASN A 50 -3.36 -0.67 9.00
N THR A 51 -3.42 0.64 8.81
CA THR A 51 -4.36 1.53 9.53
C THR A 51 -5.82 1.20 9.20
N PHE A 52 -6.15 1.00 7.92
CA PHE A 52 -7.48 0.56 7.49
C PHE A 52 -7.84 -0.83 8.03
N GLY A 53 -6.87 -1.74 8.07
CA GLY A 53 -7.03 -3.05 8.69
C GLY A 53 -7.38 -2.96 10.17
N ASP A 54 -6.64 -2.14 10.94
CA ASP A 54 -6.86 -1.93 12.37
C ASP A 54 -8.21 -1.24 12.65
N LEU A 55 -8.54 -0.19 11.89
CA LEU A 55 -9.82 0.51 11.97
C LEU A 55 -11.02 -0.42 11.70
N ARG A 56 -10.90 -1.31 10.71
CA ARG A 56 -11.93 -2.31 10.41
C ARG A 56 -12.09 -3.32 11.55
N LYS A 57 -10.99 -3.68 12.22
CA LYS A 57 -11.00 -4.60 13.36
C LYS A 57 -11.71 -3.96 14.55
N ARG A 58 -11.39 -2.70 14.86
CA ARG A 58 -12.03 -1.89 15.93
C ARG A 58 -13.54 -1.73 15.73
N LYS A 59 -13.99 -1.50 14.49
CA LYS A 59 -15.42 -1.32 14.17
C LYS A 59 -16.25 -2.62 14.32
N LYS A 60 -15.62 -3.79 14.29
CA LYS A 60 -16.31 -5.08 14.38
C LYS A 60 -16.49 -5.56 15.83
N GLU A 61 -15.81 -4.92 16.78
CA GLU A 61 -15.88 -5.21 18.23
C GLU A 61 -16.77 -4.20 19.00
N SER A 62 -17.43 -3.26 18.32
CA SER A 62 -18.32 -2.25 18.92
C SER A 62 -19.78 -2.40 18.51
#